data_AF-A0A1D7QN12-F1
#
_entry.id   AF-A0A1D7QN12-F1
#
_cell.length_a   1.000
_cell.length_b   1.000
_cell.length_c   1.000
_cell.angle_alpha   90.00
_cell.angle_beta   90.00
_cell.angle_gamma   90.00
#
_symmetry.space_group_name_H-M   'P 1'
#
loop_
_entity.id
_entity.type
_entity.pdbx_description
1 polymer ?
#
loop_
_entity_poly.entity_id
_entity_poly.type
_entity_poly.pdbx_seq_one_letter_code
_entity_poly.pdbx_strand_id
1 'polypeptide(L)'
;MIRSLFKSKLLLIVFSFAFNYGHSQNAQFLLGSEGLPSGKYHAGFKRIYTFDSSRSYPLNFQPGTNSDTTKFPRSMVLNMWYPVEVNSGGSFPYKNYLRFAYDNPSWKNFLDRLKQYNEETVKLNGFRYTKLNDTVREDRLFERLMDTEVLASSGKPVVTGNHPLIIYQPSLGGTIEENALLCQYLSSNGYVVLSCAYQPDNGVRMGPDWNLERAEGDVNFLVQYSKQHLVIDTNNVHLLGYSFGAQANFNLLAKGSKFVSAVSLDSRLEYSFDYAPKGFKDLPALLLAGVQNITQPLLLFTNEEATFNMTDSFVSADRYYLPLHFLEHHDYSSTREISNSWVAGELKNDKELLGKVKDYTSVCENTLAFFNFYSQPKNNGRAFQFLNTRSNFAEHLPRGANGEAQDKTVLQTPRQVLKAAEIIGIQEVKKSYQLNRMSFSEDLFNTYAYFLAGKNKGQLAIQTLLWGTEIYTTSANLFDSLGEMYFIEKDYEKSTKSFKRSLELNPSNKNAVEYLKKLQSLAGG
;
A
#
# COMPACT_ATOMS: atom_id res chain seq x y z
N MET A 1 46.17 -49.31 -40.50
CA MET A 1 45.83 -50.11 -39.31
C MET A 1 46.21 -49.28 -38.09
N ILE A 2 45.28 -49.14 -37.14
CA ILE A 2 45.44 -48.63 -35.75
C ILE A 2 45.34 -47.10 -35.52
N ARG A 3 44.43 -46.82 -34.58
CA ARG A 3 43.94 -45.57 -33.95
C ARG A 3 44.92 -44.99 -32.91
N SER A 4 44.71 -43.72 -32.53
CA SER A 4 44.86 -43.09 -31.18
C SER A 4 45.29 -41.63 -31.33
N LEU A 5 44.85 -40.59 -30.60
CA LEU A 5 43.75 -40.27 -29.68
C LEU A 5 43.79 -38.74 -29.45
N PHE A 6 42.64 -38.17 -29.13
CA PHE A 6 42.31 -36.80 -28.71
C PHE A 6 43.35 -35.98 -27.91
N LYS A 7 43.35 -34.65 -28.13
CA LYS A 7 43.12 -33.64 -27.07
C LYS A 7 42.62 -32.30 -27.64
N SER A 8 41.46 -31.90 -27.15
CA SER A 8 40.69 -30.68 -27.42
C SER A 8 41.31 -29.42 -26.79
N LYS A 9 41.25 -28.29 -27.51
CA LYS A 9 41.24 -26.94 -26.90
C LYS A 9 40.05 -26.16 -27.46
N LEU A 10 39.08 -25.90 -26.58
CA LEU A 10 37.93 -25.02 -26.80
C LEU A 10 38.40 -23.59 -26.51
N LEU A 11 38.32 -22.69 -27.50
CA LEU A 11 38.60 -21.26 -27.32
C LEU A 11 37.26 -20.55 -27.06
N LEU A 12 37.06 -20.05 -25.85
CA LEU A 12 35.93 -19.18 -25.48
C LEU A 12 36.20 -17.76 -26.00
N ILE A 13 35.35 -17.27 -26.90
CA ILE A 13 35.29 -15.86 -27.30
C ILE A 13 34.20 -15.21 -26.45
N VAL A 14 34.61 -14.36 -25.51
CA VAL A 14 33.71 -13.50 -24.72
C VAL A 14 33.48 -12.21 -25.51
N PHE A 15 32.25 -12.02 -26.00
CA PHE A 15 31.79 -10.72 -26.49
C PHE A 15 31.31 -9.89 -25.29
N SER A 16 32.12 -8.93 -24.86
CA SER A 16 31.70 -7.88 -23.92
C SER A 16 30.88 -6.85 -24.68
N PHE A 17 29.55 -6.90 -24.55
CA PHE A 17 28.68 -5.77 -24.86
C PHE A 17 28.81 -4.74 -23.72
N ALA A 18 29.65 -3.72 -23.93
CA ALA A 18 29.64 -2.54 -23.09
C ALA A 18 28.39 -1.71 -23.44
N PHE A 19 27.36 -1.80 -22.59
CA PHE A 19 26.28 -0.81 -22.58
C PHE A 19 26.89 0.52 -22.12
N ASN A 20 26.98 1.49 -23.04
CA ASN A 20 27.22 2.88 -22.69
C ASN A 20 26.03 3.38 -21.85
N TYR A 21 26.21 3.43 -20.54
CA TYR A 21 25.37 4.21 -19.64
C TYR A 21 25.64 5.70 -19.89
N GLY A 22 24.94 6.27 -20.87
CA GLY A 22 24.71 7.71 -20.90
C GLY A 22 23.92 8.06 -19.64
N HIS A 23 24.55 8.76 -18.70
CA HIS A 23 23.84 9.38 -17.58
C HIS A 23 22.91 10.47 -18.13
N SER A 24 21.67 10.13 -18.48
CA SER A 24 20.60 11.11 -18.39
C SER A 24 20.44 11.48 -16.92
N GLN A 25 20.44 12.77 -16.59
CA GLN A 25 20.01 13.22 -15.28
C GLN A 25 18.55 12.82 -15.11
N ASN A 26 18.31 11.65 -14.51
CA ASN A 26 16.96 11.14 -14.27
C ASN A 26 16.34 12.01 -13.18
N ALA A 27 15.28 12.75 -13.52
CA ALA A 27 14.48 13.44 -12.52
C ALA A 27 13.91 12.41 -11.54
N GLN A 28 14.03 12.69 -10.23
CA GLN A 28 13.56 11.83 -9.15
C GLN A 28 12.34 12.45 -8.48
N PHE A 29 11.30 11.65 -8.23
CA PHE A 29 10.15 12.12 -7.46
C PHE A 29 10.58 12.45 -6.02
N LEU A 30 9.87 13.38 -5.39
CA LEU A 30 10.08 13.80 -4.01
C LEU A 30 9.86 12.61 -3.06
N LEU A 31 10.93 11.87 -2.74
CA LEU A 31 10.91 10.76 -1.78
C LEU A 31 12.24 10.71 -1.01
N GLY A 32 12.44 11.65 -0.10
CA GLY A 32 13.66 11.71 0.74
C GLY A 32 14.98 11.58 -0.03
N SER A 33 15.95 10.86 0.55
CA SER A 33 17.30 10.69 0.01
C SER A 33 17.45 9.64 -1.09
N GLU A 34 16.44 8.82 -1.34
CA GLU A 34 16.52 7.71 -2.32
C GLU A 34 15.77 8.04 -3.63
N GLY A 35 14.64 8.77 -3.58
CA GLY A 35 13.88 9.18 -4.77
C GLY A 35 13.28 8.01 -5.56
N LEU A 36 12.12 8.19 -6.21
CA LEU A 36 11.70 7.23 -7.25
C LEU A 36 12.21 7.73 -8.59
N PRO A 37 12.88 6.87 -9.39
CA PRO A 37 13.29 7.27 -10.73
C PRO A 37 12.05 7.47 -11.62
N SER A 38 12.06 8.54 -12.43
CA SER A 38 11.08 8.67 -13.50
C SER A 38 11.15 7.47 -14.46
N GLY A 39 9.99 7.05 -14.98
CA GLY A 39 9.90 6.04 -16.02
C GLY A 39 10.34 6.54 -17.40
N LYS A 40 9.97 5.78 -18.44
CA LYS A 40 10.28 6.11 -19.86
C LYS A 40 9.68 7.45 -20.31
N TYR A 41 8.62 7.90 -19.67
CA TYR A 41 7.91 9.14 -19.97
C TYR A 41 8.14 10.17 -18.86
N HIS A 42 7.87 11.42 -19.19
CA HIS A 42 7.62 12.46 -18.19
C HIS A 42 6.17 12.37 -17.69
N ALA A 43 5.90 12.74 -16.44
CA ALA A 43 4.54 12.80 -15.94
C ALA A 43 3.85 14.08 -16.43
N GLY A 44 2.68 13.97 -17.05
CA GLY A 44 1.76 15.05 -17.35
C GLY A 44 0.64 15.14 -16.32
N PHE A 45 0.07 16.33 -16.16
CA PHE A 45 -1.12 16.56 -15.36
C PHE A 45 -2.11 17.47 -16.08
N LYS A 46 -3.41 17.15 -15.97
CA LYS A 46 -4.50 17.96 -16.50
C LYS A 46 -5.71 17.86 -15.58
N ARG A 47 -6.33 19.02 -15.33
CA ARG A 47 -7.66 19.12 -14.72
C ARG A 47 -8.72 19.07 -15.80
N ILE A 48 -9.79 18.33 -15.57
CA ILE A 48 -10.94 18.26 -16.48
C ILE A 48 -12.20 18.64 -15.70
N TYR A 49 -12.99 19.53 -16.29
CA TYR A 49 -14.29 19.96 -15.80
C TYR A 49 -15.36 19.43 -16.74
N THR A 50 -16.28 18.62 -16.23
CA THR A 50 -17.36 18.01 -17.03
C THR A 50 -18.59 17.77 -16.17
N PHE A 51 -19.67 17.30 -16.77
CA PHE A 51 -20.91 16.97 -16.09
C PHE A 51 -21.26 15.50 -16.25
N ASP A 52 -21.75 14.91 -15.18
CA ASP A 52 -22.56 13.70 -15.26
C ASP A 52 -24.03 14.11 -15.29
N SER A 53 -24.65 13.98 -16.47
CA SER A 53 -26.05 14.34 -16.72
C SER A 53 -27.06 13.36 -16.13
N SER A 54 -26.62 12.16 -15.72
CA SER A 54 -27.49 11.15 -15.11
C SER A 54 -27.71 11.37 -13.61
N ARG A 55 -26.86 12.18 -12.97
CA ARG A 55 -26.88 12.46 -11.53
C ARG A 55 -26.93 13.96 -11.30
N SER A 56 -27.28 14.37 -10.08
CA SER A 56 -27.47 15.78 -9.77
C SER A 56 -26.73 16.24 -8.50
N TYR A 57 -26.41 17.53 -8.43
CA TYR A 57 -25.63 18.13 -7.34
C TYR A 57 -26.09 19.57 -7.05
N PRO A 58 -26.19 20.00 -5.78
CA PRO A 58 -26.57 21.36 -5.41
C PRO A 58 -25.35 22.30 -5.42
N LEU A 59 -25.03 22.87 -6.60
CA LEU A 59 -23.84 23.71 -6.79
C LEU A 59 -23.81 24.96 -5.90
N ASN A 60 -24.99 25.49 -5.58
CA ASN A 60 -25.15 26.71 -4.79
C ASN A 60 -25.24 26.45 -3.27
N PHE A 61 -25.06 25.19 -2.83
CA PHE A 61 -25.15 24.87 -1.41
C PHE A 61 -24.08 25.62 -0.60
N GLN A 62 -24.52 26.22 0.51
CA GLN A 62 -23.67 26.88 1.50
C GLN A 62 -24.02 26.39 2.92
N PRO A 63 -23.09 25.70 3.62
CA PRO A 63 -23.33 25.25 4.99
C PRO A 63 -23.70 26.41 5.93
N GLY A 64 -24.68 26.18 6.82
CA GLY A 64 -25.06 27.15 7.86
C GLY A 64 -25.93 28.33 7.41
N THR A 65 -26.54 28.26 6.22
CA THR A 65 -27.46 29.27 5.68
C THR A 65 -28.81 28.64 5.28
N ASN A 66 -29.80 29.46 4.92
CA ASN A 66 -30.97 29.01 4.14
C ASN A 66 -30.53 28.70 2.70
N SER A 67 -29.77 27.62 2.55
CA SER A 67 -29.03 27.28 1.33
C SER A 67 -29.96 26.92 0.16
N ASP A 68 -29.65 27.42 -1.03
CA ASP A 68 -30.25 26.95 -2.28
C ASP A 68 -29.87 25.47 -2.50
N THR A 69 -30.90 24.62 -2.56
CA THR A 69 -30.77 23.17 -2.77
C THR A 69 -31.11 22.75 -4.20
N THR A 70 -31.31 23.71 -5.10
CA THR A 70 -31.54 23.47 -6.53
C THR A 70 -30.40 22.62 -7.09
N LYS A 71 -30.78 21.49 -7.70
CA LYS A 71 -29.83 20.52 -8.22
C LYS A 71 -29.61 20.72 -9.72
N PHE A 72 -28.36 20.68 -10.12
CA PHE A 72 -27.88 20.73 -11.51
C PHE A 72 -27.26 19.38 -11.87
N PRO A 73 -26.99 19.08 -13.16
CA PRO A 73 -26.14 17.95 -13.53
C PRO A 73 -24.88 17.89 -12.65
N ARG A 74 -24.52 16.69 -12.18
CA ARG A 74 -23.45 16.51 -11.19
C ARG A 74 -22.14 17.01 -11.79
N SER A 75 -21.59 18.03 -11.16
CA SER A 75 -20.32 18.64 -11.58
C SER A 75 -19.17 17.72 -11.23
N MET A 76 -18.43 17.27 -12.23
CA MET A 76 -17.31 16.34 -12.09
C MET A 76 -16.00 17.11 -12.33
N VAL A 77 -15.17 17.17 -11.30
CA VAL A 77 -13.79 17.67 -11.38
C VAL A 77 -12.88 16.45 -11.38
N LEU A 78 -12.18 16.22 -12.49
CA LEU A 78 -11.29 15.07 -12.65
C LEU A 78 -9.83 15.54 -12.64
N ASN A 79 -8.99 14.71 -12.02
CA ASN A 79 -7.55 14.76 -12.14
C ASN A 79 -7.09 13.67 -13.09
N MET A 80 -6.30 14.05 -14.10
CA MET A 80 -5.65 13.12 -15.01
C MET A 80 -4.14 13.28 -14.94
N TRP A 81 -3.45 12.22 -14.54
CA TRP A 81 -2.02 12.06 -14.73
C TRP A 81 -1.80 11.18 -15.95
N TYR A 82 -0.91 11.57 -16.87
CA TYR A 82 -0.73 10.87 -18.13
C TYR A 82 0.71 10.93 -18.62
N PRO A 83 1.16 10.00 -19.46
CA PRO A 83 2.52 10.02 -20.01
C PRO A 83 2.71 11.22 -20.94
N VAL A 84 3.87 11.87 -20.89
CA VAL A 84 4.30 12.95 -21.77
C VAL A 84 5.70 12.61 -22.30
N GLU A 85 5.97 12.92 -23.57
CA GLU A 85 7.29 12.72 -24.16
C GLU A 85 8.39 13.47 -23.38
N VAL A 86 9.51 12.81 -23.11
CA VAL A 86 10.58 13.28 -22.20
C VAL A 86 11.12 14.67 -22.58
N ASN A 87 11.18 14.98 -23.88
CA ASN A 87 11.68 16.26 -24.38
C ASN A 87 10.73 17.44 -24.15
N SER A 88 9.52 17.17 -23.64
CA SER A 88 8.48 18.17 -23.40
C SER A 88 8.34 18.56 -21.93
N GLY A 89 9.34 18.25 -21.09
CA GLY A 89 9.33 18.38 -19.63
C GLY A 89 8.94 19.76 -19.07
N GLY A 90 8.86 19.81 -17.75
CA GLY A 90 8.40 20.95 -16.97
C GLY A 90 7.89 20.52 -15.60
N SER A 91 7.81 21.47 -14.68
CA SER A 91 7.32 21.29 -13.32
C SER A 91 6.30 22.38 -12.98
N PHE A 92 5.56 22.20 -11.89
CA PHE A 92 4.78 23.28 -11.30
C PHE A 92 4.73 23.16 -9.76
N PRO A 93 4.46 24.24 -9.03
CA PRO A 93 4.29 24.19 -7.57
C PRO A 93 3.11 23.30 -7.14
N TYR A 94 3.27 22.50 -6.08
CA TYR A 94 2.26 21.57 -5.57
C TYR A 94 0.87 22.21 -5.40
N LYS A 95 0.80 23.48 -4.96
CA LYS A 95 -0.47 24.22 -4.84
C LYS A 95 -1.31 24.24 -6.11
N ASN A 96 -0.73 24.02 -7.29
CA ASN A 96 -1.50 23.90 -8.53
C ASN A 96 -2.34 22.61 -8.61
N TYR A 97 -2.05 21.57 -7.82
CA TYR A 97 -2.98 20.45 -7.59
C TYR A 97 -4.23 20.86 -6.80
N LEU A 98 -4.21 22.01 -6.13
CA LEU A 98 -5.33 22.51 -5.33
C LEU A 98 -6.01 23.73 -5.96
N ARG A 99 -5.43 24.29 -7.02
CA ARG A 99 -5.99 25.41 -7.77
C ARG A 99 -6.99 24.92 -8.82
N PHE A 100 -8.05 25.70 -8.99
CA PHE A 100 -9.09 25.46 -9.99
C PHE A 100 -9.21 26.65 -10.95
N ALA A 101 -9.57 26.36 -12.20
CA ALA A 101 -10.03 27.35 -13.17
C ALA A 101 -11.49 27.71 -12.89
N TYR A 102 -11.82 28.99 -13.02
CA TYR A 102 -13.15 29.54 -12.75
C TYR A 102 -13.88 29.94 -14.04
N ASP A 103 -13.65 29.15 -15.11
CA ASP A 103 -14.14 29.45 -16.45
C ASP A 103 -15.68 29.42 -16.53
N ASN A 104 -16.32 28.62 -15.69
CA ASN A 104 -17.77 28.60 -15.50
C ASN A 104 -18.15 29.33 -14.20
N PRO A 105 -18.73 30.54 -14.26
CA PRO A 105 -19.11 31.29 -13.06
C PRO A 105 -20.06 30.54 -12.12
N SER A 106 -20.91 29.66 -12.65
CA SER A 106 -21.84 28.85 -11.84
C SER A 106 -21.14 27.84 -10.92
N TRP A 107 -19.86 27.52 -11.20
CA TRP A 107 -19.08 26.59 -10.38
C TRP A 107 -18.29 27.28 -9.28
N LYS A 108 -18.24 28.61 -9.25
CA LYS A 108 -17.34 29.36 -8.37
C LYS A 108 -17.48 28.95 -6.90
N ASN A 109 -18.70 28.95 -6.37
CA ASN A 109 -18.96 28.57 -4.96
C ASN A 109 -18.52 27.13 -4.67
N PHE A 110 -18.84 26.19 -5.57
CA PHE A 110 -18.42 24.80 -5.45
C PHE A 110 -16.90 24.64 -5.46
N LEU A 111 -16.20 25.31 -6.39
CA LEU A 111 -14.74 25.23 -6.52
C LEU A 111 -14.00 25.92 -5.37
N ASP A 112 -14.51 27.04 -4.86
CA ASP A 112 -13.96 27.70 -3.67
C ASP A 112 -14.02 26.78 -2.45
N ARG A 113 -15.17 26.14 -2.23
CA ARG A 113 -15.36 25.19 -1.14
C ARG A 113 -14.48 23.96 -1.29
N LEU A 114 -14.31 23.46 -2.52
CA LEU A 114 -13.47 22.31 -2.80
C LEU A 114 -11.99 22.65 -2.56
N LYS A 115 -11.55 23.84 -2.98
CA LYS A 115 -10.20 24.35 -2.71
C LYS A 115 -9.92 24.44 -1.23
N GLN A 116 -10.79 25.13 -0.49
CA GLN A 116 -10.66 25.28 0.96
C GLN A 116 -10.58 23.91 1.64
N TYR A 117 -11.50 23.01 1.31
CA TYR A 117 -11.51 21.66 1.85
C TYR A 117 -10.21 20.91 1.60
N ASN A 118 -9.70 20.92 0.35
CA ASN A 118 -8.48 20.20 0.02
C ASN A 118 -7.26 20.80 0.74
N GLU A 119 -7.12 22.14 0.76
CA GLU A 119 -6.00 22.81 1.46
C GLU A 119 -6.01 22.50 2.97
N GLU A 120 -7.17 22.60 3.62
CA GLU A 120 -7.34 22.27 5.03
C GLU A 120 -7.03 20.79 5.32
N THR A 121 -7.49 19.89 4.45
CA THR A 121 -7.30 18.44 4.61
C THR A 121 -5.84 18.02 4.36
N VAL A 122 -5.17 18.58 3.35
CA VAL A 122 -3.72 18.38 3.13
C VAL A 122 -2.93 18.81 4.36
N LYS A 123 -3.26 19.99 4.90
CA LYS A 123 -2.62 20.51 6.10
C LYS A 123 -2.83 19.59 7.29
N LEU A 124 -4.07 19.18 7.53
CA LEU A 124 -4.46 18.33 8.66
C LEU A 124 -3.83 16.93 8.57
N ASN A 125 -3.99 16.24 7.45
CA ASN A 125 -3.59 14.84 7.32
C ASN A 125 -2.08 14.68 7.07
N GLY A 126 -1.48 15.67 6.41
CA GLY A 126 -0.06 15.69 6.08
C GLY A 126 0.81 16.27 7.20
N PHE A 127 0.47 17.47 7.69
CA PHE A 127 1.40 18.30 8.46
C PHE A 127 0.92 18.63 9.87
N ARG A 128 -0.25 18.16 10.31
CA ARG A 128 -0.64 18.27 11.72
C ARG A 128 -0.40 16.96 12.45
N TYR A 129 -0.17 17.09 13.75
CA TYR A 129 0.05 15.95 14.65
C TYR A 129 1.25 15.10 14.21
N THR A 130 2.29 15.75 13.69
CA THR A 130 3.54 15.09 13.32
C THR A 130 4.38 14.83 14.57
N LYS A 131 5.46 14.06 14.43
CA LYS A 131 6.45 13.87 15.52
C LYS A 131 7.15 15.18 15.94
N LEU A 132 7.04 16.27 15.17
CA LEU A 132 7.56 17.58 15.60
C LEU A 132 6.82 18.11 16.82
N ASN A 133 5.50 17.88 16.88
CA ASN A 133 4.61 18.45 17.89
C ASN A 133 4.80 19.97 18.08
N ASP A 134 4.98 20.69 16.97
CA ASP A 134 5.25 22.13 16.90
C ASP A 134 4.50 22.73 15.72
N THR A 135 3.40 23.43 16.02
CA THR A 135 2.48 23.96 15.01
C THR A 135 3.12 24.99 14.09
N VAL A 136 4.09 25.77 14.58
CA VAL A 136 4.78 26.80 13.78
C VAL A 136 5.71 26.14 12.76
N ARG A 137 6.46 25.12 13.19
CA ARG A 137 7.33 24.35 12.28
C ARG A 137 6.51 23.54 11.28
N GLU A 138 5.40 22.95 11.72
CA GLU A 138 4.44 22.26 10.88
C GLU A 138 3.82 23.19 9.83
N ASP A 139 3.41 24.40 10.21
CA ASP A 139 2.91 25.42 9.29
C ASP A 139 3.94 25.77 8.22
N ARG A 140 5.18 26.03 8.63
CA ARG A 140 6.27 26.29 7.70
C ARG A 140 6.50 25.13 6.73
N LEU A 141 6.40 23.88 7.18
CA LEU A 141 6.54 22.72 6.29
C LEU A 141 5.36 22.59 5.32
N PHE A 142 4.14 22.89 5.75
CA PHE A 142 2.98 22.94 4.86
C PHE A 142 3.11 24.05 3.79
N GLU A 143 3.52 25.27 4.16
CA GLU A 143 3.77 26.34 3.18
C GLU A 143 4.90 25.96 2.21
N ARG A 144 5.95 25.32 2.72
CA ARG A 144 7.00 24.73 1.87
C ARG A 144 6.43 23.72 0.87
N LEU A 145 5.48 22.87 1.28
CA LEU A 145 4.81 21.96 0.35
C LEU A 145 4.14 22.72 -0.78
N MET A 146 3.36 23.75 -0.46
CA MET A 146 2.61 24.51 -1.46
C MET A 146 3.49 25.11 -2.57
N ASP A 147 4.73 25.49 -2.23
CA ASP A 147 5.70 26.05 -3.16
C ASP A 147 6.67 25.01 -3.76
N THR A 148 6.61 23.74 -3.34
CA THR A 148 7.49 22.70 -3.86
C THR A 148 7.11 22.33 -5.28
N GLU A 149 8.07 22.39 -6.20
CA GLU A 149 7.91 21.94 -7.58
C GLU A 149 7.69 20.43 -7.65
N VAL A 150 6.59 20.01 -8.27
CA VAL A 150 6.32 18.61 -8.57
C VAL A 150 6.82 18.28 -9.97
N LEU A 151 7.18 17.01 -10.20
CA LEU A 151 7.71 16.58 -11.50
C LEU A 151 6.65 16.57 -12.61
N ALA A 152 5.35 16.68 -12.31
CA ALA A 152 4.34 16.76 -13.35
C ALA A 152 4.44 18.04 -14.19
N SER A 153 4.25 17.90 -15.50
CA SER A 153 4.06 19.02 -16.43
C SER A 153 2.59 19.33 -16.63
N SER A 154 2.24 20.63 -16.63
CA SER A 154 0.89 21.09 -16.98
C SER A 154 0.81 21.52 -18.45
N GLY A 155 -0.38 21.37 -19.05
CA GLY A 155 -0.70 21.94 -20.36
C GLY A 155 -0.05 21.28 -21.59
N LYS A 156 0.51 20.08 -21.44
CA LYS A 156 1.09 19.31 -22.55
C LYS A 156 0.02 18.47 -23.26
N PRO A 157 0.19 18.15 -24.56
CA PRO A 157 -0.70 17.22 -25.24
C PRO A 157 -0.69 15.84 -24.56
N VAL A 158 -1.86 15.22 -24.47
CA VAL A 158 -1.99 13.85 -23.95
C VAL A 158 -1.37 12.90 -24.96
N VAL A 159 -0.48 12.01 -24.52
CA VAL A 159 0.06 10.98 -25.40
C VAL A 159 -1.06 10.01 -25.78
N THR A 160 -1.23 9.82 -27.08
CA THR A 160 -2.21 8.89 -27.65
C THR A 160 -1.57 7.53 -27.87
N GLY A 161 -2.31 6.45 -27.66
CA GLY A 161 -1.84 5.11 -28.01
C GLY A 161 -2.23 4.04 -26.99
N ASN A 162 -1.43 2.99 -26.89
CA ASN A 162 -1.74 1.82 -26.07
C ASN A 162 -1.33 2.02 -24.60
N HIS A 163 -1.90 3.03 -23.96
CA HIS A 163 -1.68 3.34 -22.54
C HIS A 163 -2.83 2.77 -21.69
N PRO A 164 -2.58 1.82 -20.77
CA PRO A 164 -3.61 1.31 -19.87
C PRO A 164 -4.13 2.40 -18.95
N LEU A 165 -5.37 2.23 -18.50
CA LEU A 165 -6.07 3.15 -17.61
C LEU A 165 -6.04 2.64 -16.16
N ILE A 166 -5.76 3.53 -15.22
CA ILE A 166 -5.92 3.30 -13.79
C ILE A 166 -6.98 4.28 -13.27
N ILE A 167 -7.99 3.76 -12.57
CA ILE A 167 -8.92 4.58 -11.81
C ILE A 167 -8.46 4.61 -10.35
N TYR A 168 -8.07 5.79 -9.86
CA TYR A 168 -7.68 6.02 -8.47
C TYR A 168 -8.88 6.48 -7.64
N GLN A 169 -9.12 5.82 -6.51
CA GLN A 169 -10.10 6.22 -5.50
C GLN A 169 -9.43 6.64 -4.19
N PRO A 170 -9.66 7.88 -3.71
CA PRO A 170 -9.10 8.36 -2.46
C PRO A 170 -9.77 7.74 -1.21
N SER A 171 -9.14 7.98 -0.05
CA SER A 171 -9.64 7.58 1.26
C SER A 171 -10.91 8.33 1.66
N LEU A 172 -11.55 7.90 2.77
CA LEU A 172 -12.68 8.62 3.33
C LEU A 172 -12.26 10.03 3.73
N GLY A 173 -12.93 11.04 3.18
CA GLY A 173 -12.53 12.43 3.37
C GLY A 173 -11.19 12.78 2.75
N GLY A 174 -10.62 11.92 1.89
CA GLY A 174 -9.41 12.23 1.13
C GLY A 174 -9.60 13.41 0.19
N THR A 175 -8.48 13.97 -0.26
CA THR A 175 -8.43 15.07 -1.22
C THR A 175 -8.33 14.57 -2.64
N ILE A 176 -8.60 15.44 -3.62
CA ILE A 176 -8.59 15.07 -5.05
C ILE A 176 -7.20 14.65 -5.56
N GLU A 177 -6.13 14.99 -4.83
CA GLU A 177 -4.72 14.75 -5.16
C GLU A 177 -3.98 13.81 -4.19
N GLU A 178 -4.67 13.18 -3.24
CA GLU A 178 -4.09 12.45 -2.08
C GLU A 178 -2.89 11.53 -2.36
N ASN A 179 -2.83 10.88 -3.53
CA ASN A 179 -1.70 10.05 -3.96
C ASN A 179 -1.01 10.56 -5.24
N ALA A 180 -0.88 11.88 -5.40
CA ALA A 180 -0.31 12.50 -6.59
C ALA A 180 1.11 12.03 -6.93
N LEU A 181 1.96 11.67 -5.98
CA LEU A 181 3.30 11.12 -6.28
C LEU A 181 3.21 9.74 -6.91
N LEU A 182 2.38 8.85 -6.35
CA LEU A 182 2.13 7.53 -6.93
C LEU A 182 1.50 7.65 -8.32
N CYS A 183 0.52 8.53 -8.50
CA CYS A 183 -0.11 8.77 -9.81
C CYS A 183 0.90 9.29 -10.84
N GLN A 184 1.81 10.20 -10.45
CA GLN A 184 2.88 10.69 -11.31
C GLN A 184 3.90 9.59 -11.65
N TYR A 185 4.27 8.77 -10.67
CA TYR A 185 5.18 7.66 -10.89
C TYR A 185 4.60 6.66 -11.89
N LEU A 186 3.34 6.27 -11.72
CA LEU A 186 2.63 5.39 -12.65
C LEU A 186 2.53 6.01 -14.05
N SER A 187 2.23 7.31 -14.15
CA SER A 187 2.10 7.96 -15.46
C SER A 187 3.43 8.14 -16.19
N SER A 188 4.52 8.41 -15.47
CA SER A 188 5.87 8.39 -16.04
C SER A 188 6.27 7.00 -16.56
N ASN A 189 5.60 5.95 -16.10
CA ASN A 189 5.79 4.57 -16.56
C ASN A 189 4.76 4.11 -17.60
N GLY A 190 3.98 5.03 -18.17
CA GLY A 190 3.13 4.75 -19.33
C GLY A 190 1.66 4.48 -19.02
N TYR A 191 1.21 4.71 -17.78
CA TYR A 191 -0.21 4.62 -17.43
C TYR A 191 -0.92 5.97 -17.56
N VAL A 192 -2.20 5.96 -17.92
CA VAL A 192 -3.08 7.10 -17.65
C VAL A 192 -3.81 6.84 -16.35
N VAL A 193 -3.73 7.77 -15.40
CA VAL A 193 -4.40 7.67 -14.10
C VAL A 193 -5.48 8.73 -14.00
N LEU A 194 -6.72 8.32 -13.76
CA LEU A 194 -7.86 9.21 -13.53
C LEU A 194 -8.38 9.09 -12.11
N SER A 195 -8.72 10.23 -11.52
CA SER A 195 -9.43 10.36 -10.25
C SER A 195 -10.43 11.51 -10.34
N CYS A 196 -11.34 11.62 -9.38
CA CYS A 196 -12.20 12.79 -9.21
C CYS A 196 -12.32 13.20 -7.73
N ALA A 197 -13.09 14.25 -7.45
CA ALA A 197 -13.32 14.69 -6.07
C ALA A 197 -14.18 13.73 -5.23
N TYR A 198 -14.98 12.85 -5.86
CA TYR A 198 -15.88 11.88 -5.19
C TYR A 198 -16.81 12.54 -4.16
N GLN A 199 -17.20 13.80 -4.40
CA GLN A 199 -17.95 14.60 -3.43
C GLN A 199 -19.39 14.10 -3.23
N PRO A 200 -19.95 14.16 -2.01
CA PRO A 200 -21.33 13.79 -1.76
C PRO A 200 -22.35 14.67 -2.50
N ASP A 201 -23.44 14.06 -2.99
CA ASP A 201 -24.51 14.75 -3.75
C ASP A 201 -25.38 15.73 -2.93
N ASN A 202 -25.11 15.87 -1.63
CA ASN A 202 -25.80 16.82 -0.75
C ASN A 202 -25.11 18.17 -0.66
N GLY A 203 -23.87 18.27 -1.16
CA GLY A 203 -23.05 19.48 -1.07
C GLY A 203 -22.63 19.87 0.34
N VAL A 204 -22.93 19.10 1.39
CA VAL A 204 -22.52 19.39 2.78
C VAL A 204 -21.03 19.14 2.97
N ARG A 205 -20.55 18.00 2.44
CA ARG A 205 -19.14 17.58 2.47
C ARG A 205 -18.54 17.72 1.07
N MET A 206 -17.22 17.86 1.00
CA MET A 206 -16.50 18.02 -0.27
C MET A 206 -15.65 16.81 -0.65
N GLY A 207 -15.15 16.03 0.33
CA GLY A 207 -14.44 14.77 0.07
C GLY A 207 -15.33 13.53 0.18
N PRO A 208 -14.80 12.35 -0.20
CA PRO A 208 -15.52 11.08 -0.17
C PRO A 208 -16.21 10.82 1.15
N ASP A 209 -17.45 10.32 1.09
CA ASP A 209 -18.15 9.78 2.24
C ASP A 209 -18.36 8.27 2.09
N TRP A 210 -19.13 7.67 3.00
CA TRP A 210 -19.35 6.24 3.03
C TRP A 210 -20.24 5.70 1.89
N ASN A 211 -20.75 6.52 0.97
CA ASN A 211 -21.72 6.03 -0.02
C ASN A 211 -21.06 5.23 -1.17
N LEU A 212 -21.10 3.90 -1.06
CA LEU A 212 -20.56 2.98 -2.07
C LEU A 212 -21.21 3.13 -3.45
N GLU A 213 -22.54 3.25 -3.53
CA GLU A 213 -23.24 3.38 -4.81
C GLU A 213 -22.81 4.66 -5.55
N ARG A 214 -22.58 5.74 -4.80
CA ARG A 214 -22.07 6.98 -5.38
C ARG A 214 -20.63 6.81 -5.86
N ALA A 215 -19.76 6.19 -5.06
CA ALA A 215 -18.38 5.93 -5.43
C ALA A 215 -18.28 5.04 -6.69
N GLU A 216 -19.14 4.02 -6.79
CA GLU A 216 -19.30 3.18 -7.99
C GLU A 216 -19.76 3.98 -9.20
N GLY A 217 -20.79 4.83 -9.02
CA GLY A 217 -21.28 5.71 -10.08
C GLY A 217 -20.19 6.64 -10.61
N ASP A 218 -19.34 7.17 -9.71
CA ASP A 218 -18.19 7.99 -10.10
C ASP A 218 -17.12 7.17 -10.85
N VAL A 219 -16.78 5.94 -10.43
CA VAL A 219 -15.86 5.06 -11.19
C VAL A 219 -16.42 4.74 -12.57
N ASN A 220 -17.70 4.35 -12.65
CA ASN A 220 -18.36 4.05 -13.92
C ASN A 220 -18.36 5.28 -14.84
N PHE A 221 -18.61 6.48 -14.30
CA PHE A 221 -18.50 7.72 -15.05
C PHE A 221 -17.07 7.92 -15.60
N LEU A 222 -16.02 7.73 -14.80
CA LEU A 222 -14.63 7.88 -15.24
C LEU A 222 -14.26 6.90 -16.36
N VAL A 223 -14.71 5.65 -16.27
CA VAL A 223 -14.49 4.63 -17.31
C VAL A 223 -15.20 5.03 -18.61
N GLN A 224 -16.46 5.46 -18.53
CA GLN A 224 -17.22 5.88 -19.72
C GLN A 224 -16.65 7.16 -20.34
N TYR A 225 -16.29 8.14 -19.51
CA TYR A 225 -15.61 9.35 -19.94
C TYR A 225 -14.33 9.01 -20.72
N SER A 226 -13.54 8.08 -20.20
CA SER A 226 -12.30 7.64 -20.86
C SER A 226 -12.57 7.03 -22.24
N LYS A 227 -13.57 6.14 -22.34
CA LYS A 227 -13.96 5.51 -23.61
C LYS A 227 -14.44 6.51 -24.66
N GLN A 228 -15.09 7.59 -24.22
CA GLN A 228 -15.69 8.58 -25.12
C GLN A 228 -14.71 9.69 -25.52
N HIS A 229 -13.76 10.04 -24.66
CA HIS A 229 -12.98 11.27 -24.81
C HIS A 229 -11.47 11.07 -24.88
N LEU A 230 -10.94 9.89 -24.55
CA LEU A 230 -9.51 9.61 -24.53
C LEU A 230 -9.13 8.57 -25.59
N VAL A 231 -7.97 8.76 -26.22
CA VAL A 231 -7.40 7.83 -27.21
C VAL A 231 -6.33 6.97 -26.53
N ILE A 232 -6.80 6.08 -25.66
CA ILE A 232 -5.98 5.20 -24.80
C ILE A 232 -6.53 3.76 -24.78
N ASP A 233 -5.81 2.81 -24.15
CA ASP A 233 -6.29 1.43 -23.97
C ASP A 233 -7.34 1.35 -22.84
N THR A 234 -8.60 1.62 -23.20
CA THR A 234 -9.74 1.56 -22.28
C THR A 234 -10.32 0.16 -22.09
N ASN A 235 -9.70 -0.87 -22.67
CA ASN A 235 -9.98 -2.27 -22.37
C ASN A 235 -9.09 -2.81 -21.24
N ASN A 236 -7.97 -2.13 -20.99
CA ASN A 236 -7.01 -2.45 -19.94
C ASN A 236 -7.15 -1.47 -18.77
N VAL A 237 -8.21 -1.68 -17.98
CA VAL A 237 -8.57 -0.79 -16.86
C VAL A 237 -8.26 -1.46 -15.53
N HIS A 238 -7.43 -0.82 -14.72
CA HIS A 238 -7.07 -1.24 -13.36
C HIS A 238 -7.71 -0.33 -12.31
N LEU A 239 -7.89 -0.87 -11.11
CA LEU A 239 -8.36 -0.13 -9.95
C LEU A 239 -7.22 0.09 -8.95
N LEU A 240 -7.14 1.30 -8.39
CA LEU A 240 -6.25 1.63 -7.28
C LEU A 240 -7.07 2.37 -6.23
N GLY A 241 -7.10 1.88 -5.00
CA GLY A 241 -7.90 2.51 -3.93
C GLY A 241 -7.12 2.60 -2.63
N TYR A 242 -7.32 3.69 -1.89
CA TYR A 242 -6.81 3.84 -0.52
C TYR A 242 -7.95 3.82 0.48
N SER A 243 -7.85 3.01 1.54
CA SER A 243 -8.84 2.98 2.63
C SER A 243 -10.25 2.72 2.11
N PHE A 244 -11.20 3.65 2.31
CA PHE A 244 -12.54 3.58 1.73
C PHE A 244 -12.53 3.39 0.20
N GLY A 245 -11.61 4.00 -0.53
CA GLY A 245 -11.48 3.77 -1.98
C GLY A 245 -11.19 2.31 -2.33
N ALA A 246 -10.39 1.60 -1.53
CA ALA A 246 -10.17 0.17 -1.72
C ALA A 246 -11.44 -0.65 -1.40
N GLN A 247 -12.16 -0.28 -0.33
CA GLN A 247 -13.44 -0.89 0.03
C GLN A 247 -14.49 -0.74 -1.08
N ALA A 248 -14.60 0.46 -1.67
CA ALA A 248 -15.50 0.75 -2.77
C ALA A 248 -15.14 -0.04 -4.03
N ASN A 249 -13.85 -0.16 -4.35
CA ASN A 249 -13.38 -1.03 -5.42
C ASN A 249 -13.77 -2.50 -5.18
N PHE A 250 -13.61 -3.05 -3.98
CA PHE A 250 -14.05 -4.42 -3.70
C PHE A 250 -15.55 -4.61 -3.87
N ASN A 251 -16.36 -3.63 -3.44
CA ASN A 251 -17.81 -3.71 -3.64
C ASN A 251 -18.19 -3.71 -5.12
N LEU A 252 -17.51 -2.89 -5.93
CA LEU A 252 -17.69 -2.84 -7.38
C LEU A 252 -17.36 -4.19 -8.05
N LEU A 253 -16.29 -4.86 -7.59
CA LEU A 253 -15.93 -6.21 -8.05
C LEU A 253 -16.94 -7.27 -7.60
N ALA A 254 -17.40 -7.21 -6.34
CA ALA A 254 -18.40 -8.12 -5.79
C ALA A 254 -19.75 -8.04 -6.54
N LYS A 255 -20.07 -6.86 -7.09
CA LYS A 255 -21.24 -6.66 -7.97
C LYS A 255 -21.05 -7.17 -9.42
N GLY A 256 -19.88 -7.72 -9.75
CA GLY A 256 -19.63 -8.31 -11.07
C GLY A 256 -18.91 -7.42 -12.07
N SER A 257 -18.49 -6.21 -11.68
CA SER A 257 -17.75 -5.32 -12.59
C SER A 257 -16.42 -5.93 -13.02
N LYS A 258 -16.06 -5.77 -14.29
CA LYS A 258 -14.88 -6.40 -14.89
C LYS A 258 -13.77 -5.38 -15.13
N PHE A 259 -12.71 -5.52 -14.34
CA PHE A 259 -11.43 -4.81 -14.48
C PHE A 259 -10.29 -5.82 -14.69
N VAL A 260 -9.10 -5.34 -15.04
CA VAL A 260 -7.92 -6.20 -15.26
C VAL A 260 -7.31 -6.64 -13.93
N SER A 261 -7.09 -5.71 -13.00
CA SER A 261 -6.63 -6.00 -11.64
C SER A 261 -6.95 -4.86 -10.68
N ALA A 262 -6.80 -5.08 -9.38
CA ALA A 262 -7.00 -4.05 -8.36
C ALA A 262 -5.87 -4.02 -7.33
N VAL A 263 -5.51 -2.82 -6.86
CA VAL A 263 -4.56 -2.56 -5.79
C VAL A 263 -5.28 -1.86 -4.65
N SER A 264 -5.11 -2.40 -3.44
CA SER A 264 -5.61 -1.86 -2.18
C SER A 264 -4.44 -1.31 -1.38
N LEU A 265 -4.50 -0.01 -1.08
CA LEU A 265 -3.68 0.63 -0.07
C LEU A 265 -4.50 0.58 1.22
N ASP A 266 -4.21 -0.40 2.07
CA ASP A 266 -4.77 -0.57 3.42
C ASP A 266 -6.28 -0.35 3.53
N SER A 267 -7.08 -1.31 3.05
CA SER A 267 -8.56 -1.20 3.03
C SER A 267 -9.19 -1.20 4.41
N ARG A 268 -8.43 -1.54 5.46
CA ARG A 268 -8.88 -1.82 6.83
C ARG A 268 -9.74 -3.08 7.00
N LEU A 269 -10.17 -3.74 5.93
CA LEU A 269 -10.90 -5.02 6.05
C LEU A 269 -9.95 -6.16 6.43
N GLU A 270 -8.64 -5.91 6.36
CA GLU A 270 -7.62 -6.90 6.61
C GLU A 270 -7.35 -7.13 8.10
N TYR A 271 -7.88 -6.35 9.06
CA TYR A 271 -7.49 -6.45 10.48
C TYR A 271 -8.48 -7.18 11.40
N SER A 272 -9.77 -7.23 11.02
CA SER A 272 -10.82 -8.07 11.63
C SER A 272 -12.11 -8.01 10.79
N PHE A 273 -12.89 -9.11 10.80
CA PHE A 273 -14.21 -9.17 10.15
C PHE A 273 -15.20 -8.12 10.69
N ASP A 274 -15.09 -7.80 11.99
CA ASP A 274 -15.93 -6.80 12.66
C ASP A 274 -15.39 -5.37 12.50
N TYR A 275 -14.20 -5.21 11.91
CA TYR A 275 -13.51 -3.92 11.82
C TYR A 275 -14.02 -3.04 10.66
N ALA A 276 -15.14 -3.38 10.03
CA ALA A 276 -15.79 -2.42 9.15
C ALA A 276 -15.98 -1.11 9.94
N PRO A 277 -15.37 0.02 9.50
CA PRO A 277 -15.52 1.29 10.20
C PRO A 277 -17.01 1.56 10.42
N LYS A 278 -17.41 2.16 11.55
CA LYS A 278 -18.82 2.31 11.97
C LYS A 278 -19.78 2.79 10.86
N GLY A 279 -19.27 3.46 9.81
CA GLY A 279 -20.03 3.88 8.63
C GLY A 279 -20.50 2.77 7.68
N PHE A 280 -20.01 1.52 7.78
CA PHE A 280 -20.41 0.44 6.87
C PHE A 280 -20.46 -0.95 7.51
N LYS A 281 -21.28 -1.09 8.56
CA LYS A 281 -21.50 -2.38 9.25
C LYS A 281 -21.85 -3.54 8.31
N ASP A 282 -22.52 -3.25 7.19
CA ASP A 282 -23.01 -4.27 6.26
C ASP A 282 -22.05 -4.60 5.11
N LEU A 283 -20.92 -3.87 4.96
CA LEU A 283 -19.98 -4.08 3.85
C LEU A 283 -19.45 -5.53 3.81
N PRO A 284 -19.03 -6.13 4.94
CA PRO A 284 -18.65 -7.54 4.97
C PRO A 284 -19.70 -8.47 4.35
N ALA A 285 -20.98 -8.27 4.69
CA ALA A 285 -22.06 -9.10 4.16
C ALA A 285 -22.28 -8.89 2.66
N LEU A 286 -22.17 -7.64 2.18
CA LEU A 286 -22.27 -7.32 0.74
C LEU A 286 -21.14 -7.97 -0.07
N LEU A 287 -19.90 -7.89 0.44
CA LEU A 287 -18.74 -8.50 -0.20
C LEU A 287 -18.88 -10.03 -0.26
N LEU A 288 -19.28 -10.66 0.85
CA LEU A 288 -19.50 -12.10 0.92
C LEU A 288 -20.62 -12.57 -0.01
N ALA A 289 -21.71 -11.82 -0.16
CA ALA A 289 -22.80 -12.16 -1.07
C ALA A 289 -22.38 -12.14 -2.55
N GLY A 290 -21.39 -11.32 -2.90
CA GLY A 290 -20.83 -11.19 -4.25
C GLY A 290 -19.44 -11.80 -4.42
N VAL A 291 -18.95 -12.58 -3.46
CA VAL A 291 -17.53 -12.96 -3.39
C VAL A 291 -17.04 -13.75 -4.60
N GLN A 292 -17.90 -14.58 -5.18
CA GLN A 292 -17.67 -15.34 -6.41
C GLN A 292 -17.41 -14.46 -7.64
N ASN A 293 -17.85 -13.20 -7.60
CA ASN A 293 -17.66 -12.26 -8.70
C ASN A 293 -16.27 -11.59 -8.68
N ILE A 294 -15.62 -11.57 -7.51
CA ILE A 294 -14.27 -11.02 -7.29
C ILE A 294 -13.26 -12.01 -7.90
N THR A 295 -12.95 -11.79 -9.17
CA THR A 295 -12.18 -12.74 -10.01
C THR A 295 -10.83 -12.18 -10.44
N GLN A 296 -10.68 -10.87 -10.33
CA GLN A 296 -9.50 -10.11 -10.72
C GLN A 296 -8.38 -10.31 -9.70
N PRO A 297 -7.12 -10.37 -10.14
CA PRO A 297 -5.97 -10.34 -9.25
C PRO A 297 -5.97 -9.11 -8.36
N LEU A 298 -5.59 -9.31 -7.09
CA LEU A 298 -5.58 -8.27 -6.05
C LEU A 298 -4.20 -8.15 -5.41
N LEU A 299 -3.68 -6.92 -5.34
CA LEU A 299 -2.52 -6.59 -4.52
C LEU A 299 -2.97 -5.79 -3.31
N LEU A 300 -2.59 -6.23 -2.11
CA LEU A 300 -3.10 -5.75 -0.84
C LEU A 300 -1.94 -5.31 0.04
N PHE A 301 -1.74 -3.99 0.14
CA PHE A 301 -0.80 -3.41 1.09
C PHE A 301 -1.49 -3.17 2.43
N THR A 302 -0.81 -3.52 3.52
CA THR A 302 -1.30 -3.35 4.89
C THR A 302 -0.13 -3.08 5.82
N ASN A 303 -0.38 -2.93 7.13
CA ASN A 303 0.66 -3.15 8.12
C ASN A 303 0.67 -4.62 8.59
N GLU A 304 1.66 -4.98 9.40
CA GLU A 304 1.91 -6.36 9.86
C GLU A 304 0.84 -6.92 10.82
N GLU A 305 -0.11 -6.11 11.31
CA GLU A 305 -1.23 -6.52 12.16
C GLU A 305 -2.42 -7.14 11.39
N ALA A 306 -2.37 -7.11 10.06
CA ALA A 306 -3.42 -7.62 9.19
C ALA A 306 -3.51 -9.17 9.25
N THR A 307 -4.74 -9.68 9.33
CA THR A 307 -5.13 -11.09 9.35
C THR A 307 -5.81 -11.57 8.06
N PHE A 308 -6.25 -10.65 7.21
CA PHE A 308 -6.81 -10.92 5.88
C PHE A 308 -8.07 -11.78 5.85
N ASN A 309 -8.76 -12.00 6.98
CA ASN A 309 -9.90 -12.92 7.04
C ASN A 309 -10.97 -12.62 5.95
N MET A 310 -11.24 -11.34 5.68
CA MET A 310 -12.15 -10.93 4.62
C MET A 310 -11.60 -11.28 3.23
N THR A 311 -10.38 -10.85 2.91
CA THR A 311 -9.79 -11.00 1.57
C THR A 311 -9.38 -12.44 1.26
N ASP A 312 -9.18 -13.27 2.29
CA ASP A 312 -9.02 -14.72 2.18
C ASP A 312 -10.27 -15.44 1.69
N SER A 313 -11.46 -14.83 1.86
CA SER A 313 -12.70 -15.33 1.28
C SER A 313 -12.79 -15.08 -0.23
N PHE A 314 -11.95 -14.23 -0.81
CA PHE A 314 -11.96 -13.88 -2.24
C PHE A 314 -11.29 -14.96 -3.09
N VAL A 315 -11.70 -16.22 -2.90
CA VAL A 315 -11.09 -17.44 -3.46
C VAL A 315 -11.06 -17.46 -4.99
N SER A 316 -11.90 -16.65 -5.64
CA SER A 316 -11.95 -16.55 -7.10
C SER A 316 -10.85 -15.65 -7.69
N ALA A 317 -10.06 -14.98 -6.84
CA ALA A 317 -8.96 -14.09 -7.22
C ALA A 317 -7.58 -14.63 -6.78
N ASP A 318 -6.54 -14.31 -7.56
CA ASP A 318 -5.17 -14.33 -7.04
C ASP A 318 -5.00 -13.17 -6.07
N ARG A 319 -4.46 -13.41 -4.88
CA ARG A 319 -4.29 -12.39 -3.85
C ARG A 319 -2.83 -12.31 -3.41
N TYR A 320 -2.27 -11.12 -3.49
CA TYR A 320 -0.90 -10.82 -3.11
C TYR A 320 -0.93 -9.90 -1.89
N TYR A 321 -0.47 -10.37 -0.74
CA TYR A 321 -0.47 -9.65 0.52
C TYR A 321 0.93 -9.10 0.80
N LEU A 322 1.07 -7.79 0.90
CA LEU A 322 2.33 -7.09 1.16
C LEU A 322 2.19 -6.19 2.40
N PRO A 323 2.30 -6.75 3.61
CA PRO A 323 2.35 -5.96 4.84
C PRO A 323 3.66 -5.21 4.93
N LEU A 324 3.63 -3.97 5.37
CA LEU A 324 4.80 -3.11 5.52
C LEU A 324 4.98 -2.76 6.99
N HIS A 325 6.22 -2.84 7.47
CA HIS A 325 6.54 -2.76 8.88
C HIS A 325 6.29 -1.36 9.46
N PHE A 326 6.70 -0.33 8.73
CA PHE A 326 6.69 1.04 9.23
C PHE A 326 5.39 1.79 8.91
N LEU A 327 4.70 1.45 7.81
CA LEU A 327 3.50 2.18 7.42
C LEU A 327 2.35 1.87 8.35
N GLU A 328 1.76 2.93 8.90
CA GLU A 328 0.45 2.89 9.54
C GLU A 328 -0.61 3.33 8.53
N HIS A 329 -1.89 3.18 8.89
CA HIS A 329 -2.99 3.45 7.96
C HIS A 329 -2.89 4.80 7.27
N HIS A 330 -2.53 5.87 8.00
CA HIS A 330 -2.47 7.23 7.49
C HIS A 330 -1.27 7.50 6.57
N ASP A 331 -0.29 6.60 6.51
CA ASP A 331 0.96 6.78 5.76
C ASP A 331 0.85 6.39 4.28
N TYR A 332 -0.27 5.80 3.85
CA TYR A 332 -0.55 5.41 2.46
C TYR A 332 -0.96 6.58 1.54
N SER A 333 -0.49 7.80 1.83
CA SER A 333 -0.75 9.00 1.04
C SER A 333 0.55 9.72 0.67
N SER A 334 0.58 10.35 -0.50
CA SER A 334 1.75 11.11 -0.94
C SER A 334 2.06 12.27 0.00
N THR A 335 1.04 12.95 0.51
CA THR A 335 1.24 14.05 1.45
C THR A 335 1.90 13.59 2.74
N ARG A 336 1.52 12.42 3.25
CA ARG A 336 2.10 11.91 4.50
C ARG A 336 3.52 11.39 4.29
N GLU A 337 3.82 10.79 3.15
CA GLU A 337 5.19 10.46 2.80
C GLU A 337 6.09 11.71 2.81
N ILE A 338 5.70 12.78 2.10
CA ILE A 338 6.51 14.00 2.00
C ILE A 338 6.75 14.59 3.39
N SER A 339 5.69 14.63 4.20
CA SER A 339 5.77 15.09 5.59
C SER A 339 6.72 14.23 6.42
N ASN A 340 6.60 12.90 6.36
CA ASN A 340 7.49 11.97 7.08
C ASN A 340 8.96 12.20 6.68
N SER A 341 9.24 12.38 5.39
CA SER A 341 10.59 12.68 4.90
C SER A 341 11.15 13.99 5.48
N TRP A 342 10.37 15.07 5.44
CA TRP A 342 10.85 16.38 5.89
C TRP A 342 10.97 16.46 7.41
N VAL A 343 10.00 15.90 8.13
CA VAL A 343 10.04 15.80 9.59
C VAL A 343 11.23 14.95 10.03
N ALA A 344 11.56 13.86 9.32
CA ALA A 344 12.75 13.08 9.63
C ALA A 344 14.04 13.93 9.57
N GLY A 345 14.19 14.76 8.53
CA GLY A 345 15.34 15.66 8.41
C GLY A 345 15.43 16.68 9.55
N GLU A 346 14.29 17.22 9.97
CA GLU A 346 14.16 18.13 11.11
C GLU A 346 14.46 17.47 12.47
N LEU A 347 14.36 16.15 12.55
CA LEU A 347 14.59 15.32 13.74
C LEU A 347 15.90 14.51 13.65
N LYS A 348 16.92 15.04 12.99
CA LYS A 348 18.25 14.42 12.86
C LYS A 348 18.20 13.02 12.23
N ASN A 349 17.44 12.88 11.15
CA ASN A 349 17.25 11.64 10.40
C ASN A 349 16.58 10.53 11.24
N ASP A 350 15.40 10.84 11.81
CA ASP A 350 14.58 9.87 12.54
C ASP A 350 14.38 8.58 11.72
N LYS A 351 14.86 7.46 12.26
CA LYS A 351 14.92 6.18 11.53
C LYS A 351 13.55 5.61 11.21
N GLU A 352 12.57 5.81 12.08
CA GLU A 352 11.22 5.28 11.88
C GLU A 352 10.53 6.03 10.74
N LEU A 353 10.62 7.36 10.72
CA LEU A 353 10.06 8.18 9.64
C LEU A 353 10.73 7.88 8.30
N LEU A 354 12.06 7.67 8.28
CA LEU A 354 12.76 7.21 7.08
C LEU A 354 12.36 5.78 6.68
N GLY A 355 12.04 4.91 7.64
CA GLY A 355 11.43 3.60 7.40
C GLY A 355 10.08 3.73 6.69
N LYS A 356 9.21 4.65 7.13
CA LYS A 356 7.93 4.95 6.46
C LYS A 356 8.15 5.41 5.01
N VAL A 357 9.11 6.29 4.74
CA VAL A 357 9.44 6.72 3.37
C VAL A 357 9.88 5.54 2.48
N LYS A 358 10.70 4.63 3.03
CA LYS A 358 11.17 3.43 2.32
C LYS A 358 10.03 2.45 2.02
N ASP A 359 9.13 2.26 2.97
CA ASP A 359 7.98 1.38 2.76
C ASP A 359 6.98 1.99 1.77
N TYR A 360 6.75 3.31 1.78
CA TYR A 360 5.93 3.97 0.75
C TYR A 360 6.57 3.86 -0.65
N THR A 361 7.90 3.93 -0.74
CA THR A 361 8.62 3.65 -1.99
C THR A 361 8.33 2.22 -2.47
N SER A 362 8.31 1.24 -1.56
CA SER A 362 7.91 -0.15 -1.85
C SER A 362 6.46 -0.24 -2.36
N VAL A 363 5.54 0.56 -1.83
CA VAL A 363 4.16 0.66 -2.34
C VAL A 363 4.17 1.07 -3.82
N CYS A 364 4.93 2.11 -4.17
CA CYS A 364 5.01 2.58 -5.55
C CYS A 364 5.62 1.55 -6.50
N GLU A 365 6.79 0.99 -6.15
CA GLU A 365 7.50 -0.01 -6.96
C GLU A 365 6.63 -1.25 -7.22
N ASN A 366 6.00 -1.80 -6.16
CA ASN A 366 5.20 -3.00 -6.26
C ASN A 366 3.85 -2.77 -6.94
N THR A 367 3.25 -1.58 -6.78
CA THR A 367 2.05 -1.19 -7.54
C THR A 367 2.34 -1.17 -9.04
N LEU A 368 3.45 -0.55 -9.44
CA LEU A 368 3.87 -0.53 -10.85
C LEU A 368 4.17 -1.94 -11.37
N ALA A 369 4.95 -2.73 -10.63
CA ALA A 369 5.30 -4.10 -11.02
C ALA A 369 4.06 -4.97 -11.22
N PHE A 370 3.09 -4.85 -10.32
CA PHE A 370 1.83 -5.58 -10.39
C PHE A 370 0.97 -5.18 -11.59
N PHE A 371 0.79 -3.88 -11.83
CA PHE A 371 0.07 -3.43 -13.02
C PHE A 371 0.79 -3.83 -14.30
N ASN A 372 2.12 -3.65 -14.39
CA ASN A 372 2.91 -4.04 -15.56
C ASN A 372 2.75 -5.53 -15.87
N PHE A 373 2.71 -6.38 -14.83
CA PHE A 373 2.45 -7.80 -15.00
C PHE A 373 1.05 -8.04 -15.55
N TYR A 374 0.00 -7.48 -14.95
CA TYR A 374 -1.36 -7.80 -15.37
C TYR A 374 -1.85 -7.06 -16.63
N SER A 375 -1.17 -6.00 -17.06
CA SER A 375 -1.45 -5.32 -18.33
C SER A 375 -0.98 -6.13 -19.56
N GLN A 376 -0.20 -7.22 -19.40
CA GLN A 376 0.33 -8.01 -20.51
C GLN A 376 -0.59 -9.21 -20.86
N PRO A 377 -0.92 -9.44 -22.14
CA PRO A 377 -1.95 -10.40 -22.57
C PRO A 377 -1.62 -11.90 -22.40
N LYS A 378 -0.42 -12.29 -21.92
CA LYS A 378 0.02 -13.70 -21.83
C LYS A 378 0.74 -14.06 -20.52
N ASN A 379 0.21 -13.61 -19.39
CA ASN A 379 0.85 -13.87 -18.10
C ASN A 379 0.24 -15.04 -17.32
N ASN A 380 1.05 -16.09 -17.15
CA ASN A 380 0.68 -17.37 -16.53
C ASN A 380 0.77 -17.36 -14.98
N GLY A 381 0.25 -16.31 -14.30
CA GLY A 381 -0.05 -16.37 -12.86
C GLY A 381 1.12 -16.40 -11.87
N ARG A 382 2.32 -15.90 -12.22
CA ARG A 382 3.47 -15.78 -11.28
C ARG A 382 3.85 -14.32 -10.96
N ALA A 383 2.89 -13.44 -10.67
CA ALA A 383 3.19 -12.03 -10.41
C ALA A 383 4.10 -11.83 -9.19
N PHE A 384 3.99 -12.70 -8.16
CA PHE A 384 4.75 -12.58 -6.92
C PHE A 384 6.28 -12.60 -7.11
N GLN A 385 6.78 -13.33 -8.12
CA GLN A 385 8.22 -13.41 -8.40
C GLN A 385 8.82 -12.07 -8.85
N PHE A 386 7.99 -11.14 -9.32
CA PHE A 386 8.40 -9.82 -9.78
C PHE A 386 8.18 -8.74 -8.70
N LEU A 387 7.50 -9.06 -7.60
CA LEU A 387 7.30 -8.12 -6.51
C LEU A 387 8.59 -8.01 -5.70
N ASN A 388 9.01 -6.78 -5.45
CA ASN A 388 10.13 -6.49 -4.57
C ASN A 388 9.64 -6.59 -3.12
N THR A 389 9.70 -7.79 -2.55
CA THR A 389 9.23 -8.03 -1.19
C THR A 389 10.31 -7.65 -0.17
N ARG A 390 10.30 -6.38 0.25
CA ARG A 390 11.06 -5.92 1.44
C ARG A 390 10.44 -6.42 2.75
N SER A 391 9.25 -7.02 2.68
CA SER A 391 8.51 -7.58 3.79
C SER A 391 8.72 -9.08 3.89
N ASN A 392 9.20 -9.53 5.05
CA ASN A 392 9.28 -10.96 5.41
C ASN A 392 7.89 -11.61 5.52
N PHE A 393 6.85 -10.79 5.59
CA PHE A 393 5.50 -11.27 5.69
C PHE A 393 4.89 -11.52 4.32
N ALA A 394 5.39 -10.92 3.23
CA ALA A 394 4.74 -10.97 1.92
C ALA A 394 4.30 -12.39 1.49
N GLU A 395 3.07 -12.51 0.99
CA GLU A 395 2.44 -13.79 0.70
C GLU A 395 1.62 -13.72 -0.59
N HIS A 396 1.48 -14.86 -1.27
CA HIS A 396 0.60 -15.04 -2.42
C HIS A 396 -0.34 -16.22 -2.20
N LEU A 397 -1.65 -15.94 -2.19
CA LEU A 397 -2.70 -16.95 -2.20
C LEU A 397 -3.28 -17.07 -3.62
N PRO A 398 -3.01 -18.17 -4.34
CA PRO A 398 -3.51 -18.35 -5.70
C PRO A 398 -5.03 -18.51 -5.72
N ARG A 399 -5.63 -18.28 -6.89
CA ARG A 399 -7.05 -18.60 -7.14
C ARG A 399 -7.35 -20.05 -6.77
N GLY A 400 -8.50 -20.25 -6.11
CA GLY A 400 -9.00 -21.55 -5.65
C GLY A 400 -8.51 -21.93 -4.26
N ALA A 401 -7.48 -21.28 -3.72
CA ALA A 401 -7.13 -21.41 -2.32
C ALA A 401 -8.14 -20.63 -1.45
N ASN A 402 -8.62 -21.22 -0.37
CA ASN A 402 -9.30 -20.49 0.69
C ASN A 402 -8.34 -20.31 1.87
N GLY A 403 -8.41 -19.18 2.58
CA GLY A 403 -7.75 -19.05 3.88
C GLY A 403 -8.49 -19.78 4.99
N GLU A 404 -9.78 -20.09 4.77
CA GLU A 404 -10.57 -21.03 5.57
C GLU A 404 -11.50 -21.82 4.64
N ALA A 405 -11.37 -23.15 4.58
CA ALA A 405 -12.54 -24.00 4.38
C ALA A 405 -12.28 -25.41 4.90
N GLN A 406 -13.19 -25.87 5.77
CA GLN A 406 -14.02 -27.09 5.74
C GLN A 406 -13.44 -28.45 5.30
N ASP A 407 -12.20 -28.53 4.86
CA ASP A 407 -11.41 -29.72 4.82
C ASP A 407 -10.35 -29.56 5.92
N LYS A 408 -10.11 -30.59 6.73
CA LYS A 408 -9.16 -30.55 7.86
C LYS A 408 -7.68 -30.44 7.40
N THR A 409 -7.46 -29.91 6.21
CA THR A 409 -6.26 -30.05 5.39
C THR A 409 -5.84 -28.74 4.71
N VAL A 410 -6.60 -27.63 4.81
CA VAL A 410 -6.15 -26.32 4.30
C VAL A 410 -5.62 -25.46 5.45
N LEU A 411 -4.38 -25.00 5.26
CA LEU A 411 -3.58 -24.27 6.25
C LEU A 411 -4.13 -22.85 6.48
N GLN A 412 -4.44 -22.50 7.73
CA GLN A 412 -4.53 -21.10 8.13
C GLN A 412 -3.17 -20.45 7.87
N THR A 413 -3.16 -19.21 7.36
CA THR A 413 -1.90 -18.50 7.15
C THR A 413 -1.22 -18.33 8.52
N PRO A 414 0.11 -18.35 8.58
CA PRO A 414 0.79 -18.25 9.85
C PRO A 414 0.45 -17.01 10.67
N ARG A 415 0.02 -15.92 10.01
CA ARG A 415 -0.41 -14.69 10.66
C ARG A 415 -1.80 -14.80 11.29
N GLN A 416 -2.70 -15.57 10.68
CA GLN A 416 -4.02 -15.87 11.25
C GLN A 416 -3.89 -16.72 12.50
N VAL A 417 -3.00 -17.70 12.46
CA VAL A 417 -2.70 -18.62 13.54
C VAL A 417 -2.14 -17.85 14.75
N LEU A 418 -1.21 -16.92 14.50
CA LEU A 418 -0.59 -16.13 15.55
C LEU A 418 -1.50 -15.02 16.10
N LYS A 419 -2.40 -14.44 15.28
CA LYS A 419 -3.45 -13.54 15.79
C LYS A 419 -4.55 -14.28 16.56
N ALA A 420 -4.94 -15.48 16.12
CA ALA A 420 -5.82 -16.35 16.91
C ALA A 420 -5.19 -16.62 18.28
N ALA A 421 -3.86 -16.78 18.37
CA ALA A 421 -3.20 -16.94 19.65
C ALA A 421 -3.33 -15.72 20.58
N GLU A 422 -3.51 -14.50 20.05
CA GLU A 422 -3.83 -13.32 20.86
C GLU A 422 -5.24 -13.37 21.46
N ILE A 423 -6.19 -13.96 20.72
CA ILE A 423 -7.62 -13.93 21.06
C ILE A 423 -7.99 -15.11 21.95
N ILE A 424 -7.56 -16.31 21.57
CA ILE A 424 -7.94 -17.58 22.22
C ILE A 424 -6.77 -18.26 22.95
N GLY A 425 -5.56 -17.67 22.89
CA GLY A 425 -4.36 -18.22 23.50
C GLY A 425 -3.60 -19.19 22.59
N ILE A 426 -2.26 -19.13 22.64
CA ILE A 426 -1.36 -19.97 21.82
C ILE A 426 -1.60 -21.48 22.00
N GLN A 427 -2.08 -21.90 23.17
CA GLN A 427 -2.32 -23.32 23.48
C GLN A 427 -3.54 -23.87 22.72
N GLU A 428 -4.61 -23.10 22.58
CA GLU A 428 -5.77 -23.51 21.79
C GLU A 428 -5.45 -23.54 20.29
N VAL A 429 -4.61 -22.61 19.83
CA VAL A 429 -4.08 -22.64 18.46
C VAL A 429 -3.21 -23.88 18.23
N LYS A 430 -2.31 -24.21 19.16
CA LYS A 430 -1.46 -25.41 19.08
C LYS A 430 -2.26 -26.71 19.04
N LYS A 431 -3.38 -26.77 19.76
CA LYS A 431 -4.33 -27.90 19.72
C LYS A 431 -5.00 -28.05 18.35
N SER A 432 -5.36 -26.94 17.71
CA SER A 432 -5.86 -26.91 16.32
C SER A 432 -4.77 -27.29 15.30
N TYR A 433 -3.54 -26.81 15.52
CA TYR A 433 -2.37 -27.09 14.67
C TYR A 433 -2.05 -28.59 14.55
N GLN A 434 -2.06 -29.32 15.67
CA GLN A 434 -1.79 -30.76 15.70
C GLN A 434 -2.80 -31.59 14.88
N LEU A 435 -4.00 -31.05 14.65
CA LEU A 435 -5.07 -31.70 13.90
C LEU A 435 -4.99 -31.46 12.38
N ASN A 436 -4.37 -30.36 11.94
CA ASN A 436 -4.48 -29.87 10.55
C ASN A 436 -3.15 -29.87 9.75
N ARG A 437 -2.05 -30.42 10.29
CA ARG A 437 -0.75 -30.63 9.59
C ARG A 437 -0.18 -29.40 8.87
N MET A 438 -0.28 -28.22 9.47
CA MET A 438 0.32 -26.99 8.92
C MET A 438 1.85 -26.94 9.07
N SER A 439 2.55 -26.20 8.20
CA SER A 439 3.99 -25.96 8.28
C SER A 439 4.27 -24.46 8.33
N PHE A 440 4.99 -24.01 9.36
CA PHE A 440 5.43 -22.62 9.55
C PHE A 440 6.94 -22.57 9.47
N SER A 441 7.54 -21.59 8.78
CA SER A 441 9.00 -21.44 8.77
C SER A 441 9.53 -20.98 10.13
N GLU A 442 10.78 -21.33 10.42
CA GLU A 442 11.52 -20.83 11.58
C GLU A 442 11.54 -19.30 11.61
N ASP A 443 11.87 -18.67 10.47
CA ASP A 443 12.02 -17.21 10.33
C ASP A 443 10.76 -16.44 10.69
N LEU A 444 9.60 -17.03 10.43
CA LEU A 444 8.33 -16.40 10.74
C LEU A 444 8.10 -16.30 12.25
N PHE A 445 8.35 -17.38 13.01
CA PHE A 445 8.23 -17.34 14.47
C PHE A 445 9.10 -16.24 15.05
N ASN A 446 10.31 -16.15 14.51
CA ASN A 446 11.28 -15.15 14.91
C ASN A 446 10.78 -13.73 14.58
N THR A 447 10.46 -13.48 13.32
CA THR A 447 10.02 -12.16 12.83
C THR A 447 8.78 -11.68 13.59
N TYR A 448 7.79 -12.56 13.80
CA TYR A 448 6.56 -12.19 14.50
C TYR A 448 6.78 -11.92 15.98
N ALA A 449 7.65 -12.68 16.66
CA ALA A 449 7.96 -12.43 18.06
C ALA A 449 8.61 -11.06 18.28
N TYR A 450 9.55 -10.66 17.42
CA TYR A 450 10.13 -9.31 17.47
C TYR A 450 9.12 -8.23 17.14
N PHE A 451 8.22 -8.48 16.17
CA PHE A 451 7.10 -7.58 15.89
C PHE A 451 6.23 -7.36 17.14
N LEU A 452 5.82 -8.43 17.82
CA LEU A 452 5.04 -8.37 19.04
C LEU A 452 5.77 -7.64 20.17
N ALA A 453 7.06 -7.89 20.34
CA ALA A 453 7.88 -7.21 21.33
C ALA A 453 7.94 -5.70 21.06
N GLY A 454 8.10 -5.30 19.79
CA GLY A 454 8.03 -3.89 19.37
C GLY A 454 6.67 -3.22 19.67
N LYS A 455 5.60 -4.01 19.80
CA LYS A 455 4.25 -3.57 20.20
C LYS A 455 3.99 -3.66 21.71
N ASN A 456 5.02 -3.83 22.53
CA ASN A 456 4.92 -4.06 23.98
C ASN A 456 4.10 -5.31 24.37
N LYS A 457 4.04 -6.32 23.50
CA LYS A 457 3.36 -7.61 23.74
C LYS A 457 4.38 -8.73 24.06
N GLY A 458 5.34 -8.46 24.95
CA GLY A 458 6.47 -9.37 25.19
C GLY A 458 6.10 -10.77 25.68
N GLN A 459 5.04 -10.90 26.50
CA GLN A 459 4.55 -12.22 26.92
C GLN A 459 4.05 -13.09 25.75
N LEU A 460 3.43 -12.47 24.76
CA LEU A 460 2.97 -13.17 23.56
C LEU A 460 4.13 -13.48 22.61
N ALA A 461 5.14 -12.61 22.55
CA ALA A 461 6.38 -12.88 21.83
C ALA A 461 7.09 -14.12 22.39
N ILE A 462 7.19 -14.22 23.73
CA ILE A 462 7.71 -15.42 24.42
C ILE A 462 6.89 -16.66 24.05
N GLN A 463 5.57 -16.59 24.11
CA GLN A 463 4.69 -17.71 23.75
C GLN A 463 4.88 -18.16 22.30
N THR A 464 5.03 -17.21 21.38
CA THR A 464 5.31 -17.46 19.96
C THR A 464 6.63 -18.22 19.79
N LEU A 465 7.70 -17.79 20.45
CA LEU A 465 9.02 -18.42 20.37
C LEU A 465 9.08 -19.77 21.10
N LEU A 466 8.39 -19.92 22.23
CA LEU A 466 8.24 -21.21 22.89
C LEU A 466 7.63 -22.23 21.93
N TRP A 467 6.57 -21.86 21.22
CA TRP A 467 5.97 -22.74 20.23
C TRP A 467 6.92 -23.00 19.04
N GLY A 468 7.60 -21.97 18.54
CA GLY A 468 8.62 -22.12 17.51
C GLY A 468 9.72 -23.10 17.90
N THR A 469 10.23 -23.04 19.13
CA THR A 469 11.29 -23.95 19.64
C THR A 469 10.81 -25.39 19.87
N GLU A 470 9.51 -25.62 20.08
CA GLU A 470 8.94 -26.97 20.12
C GLU A 470 8.88 -27.62 18.74
N ILE A 471 8.62 -26.82 17.68
CA ILE A 471 8.62 -27.30 16.29
C ILE A 471 10.06 -27.44 15.79
N TYR A 472 10.91 -26.45 16.10
CA TYR A 472 12.29 -26.34 15.65
C TYR A 472 13.27 -26.55 16.82
N THR A 473 13.30 -27.77 17.34
CA THR A 473 14.07 -28.15 18.54
C THR A 473 15.59 -27.98 18.43
N THR A 474 16.11 -27.79 17.22
CA THR A 474 17.53 -27.56 16.91
C THR A 474 17.81 -26.15 16.39
N SER A 475 16.84 -25.24 16.39
CA SER A 475 17.06 -23.86 15.95
C SER A 475 17.79 -23.05 17.02
N ALA A 476 19.09 -22.87 16.84
CA ALA A 476 19.86 -21.97 17.70
C ALA A 476 19.30 -20.53 17.67
N ASN A 477 18.79 -20.09 16.52
CA ASN A 477 18.24 -18.75 16.32
C ASN A 477 16.99 -18.50 17.18
N LEU A 478 16.02 -19.43 17.18
CA LEU A 478 14.81 -19.27 17.99
C LEU A 478 15.10 -19.34 19.49
N PHE A 479 16.06 -20.17 19.93
CA PHE A 479 16.48 -20.16 21.34
C PHE A 479 17.22 -18.87 21.74
N ASP A 480 17.94 -18.25 20.80
CA ASP A 480 18.58 -16.94 20.99
C ASP A 480 17.54 -15.85 21.19
N SER A 481 16.60 -15.74 20.25
CA SER A 481 15.51 -14.78 20.31
C SER A 481 14.61 -15.01 21.53
N LEU A 482 14.37 -16.27 21.93
CA LEU A 482 13.62 -16.58 23.16
C LEU A 482 14.36 -16.07 24.39
N GLY A 483 15.69 -16.19 24.41
CA GLY A 483 16.54 -15.61 25.44
C GLY A 483 16.42 -14.10 25.53
N GLU A 484 16.40 -13.41 24.39
CA GLU A 484 16.19 -11.95 24.33
C GLU A 484 14.81 -11.55 24.84
N MET A 485 13.74 -12.23 24.44
CA MET A 485 12.38 -11.91 24.88
C MET A 485 12.23 -12.09 26.40
N TYR A 486 12.78 -13.17 26.96
CA TYR A 486 12.82 -13.34 28.42
C TYR A 486 13.67 -12.26 29.11
N PHE A 487 14.76 -11.82 28.49
CA PHE A 487 15.59 -10.74 29.04
C PHE A 487 14.80 -9.42 29.11
N ILE A 488 14.11 -9.06 28.03
CA ILE A 488 13.27 -7.85 27.93
C ILE A 488 12.16 -7.87 29.00
N GLU A 489 11.51 -9.03 29.18
CA GLU A 489 10.47 -9.24 30.19
C GLU A 489 11.03 -9.50 31.61
N LYS A 490 12.36 -9.39 31.79
CA LYS A 490 13.08 -9.54 33.07
C LYS A 490 13.01 -10.92 33.73
N ASP A 491 12.67 -11.96 32.97
CA ASP A 491 12.79 -13.36 33.40
C ASP A 491 14.22 -13.86 33.13
N TYR A 492 15.16 -13.37 33.93
CA TYR A 492 16.60 -13.61 33.73
C TYR A 492 17.00 -15.09 33.85
N GLU A 493 16.27 -15.87 34.64
CA GLU A 493 16.52 -17.30 34.76
C GLU A 493 16.22 -18.03 33.44
N LYS A 494 15.03 -17.80 32.86
CA LYS A 494 14.67 -18.41 31.57
C LYS A 494 15.46 -17.83 30.41
N SER A 495 15.83 -16.54 30.49
CA SER A 495 16.74 -15.91 29.53
C SER A 495 18.09 -16.64 29.50
N THR A 496 18.71 -16.86 30.67
CA THR A 496 19.98 -17.59 30.81
C THR A 496 19.88 -19.00 30.23
N LYS A 497 18.79 -19.72 30.53
CA LYS A 497 18.57 -21.08 30.01
C LYS A 497 18.47 -21.11 28.48
N SER A 498 17.75 -20.16 27.90
CA SER A 498 17.51 -20.07 26.45
C SER A 498 18.80 -19.73 25.69
N PHE A 499 19.58 -18.75 26.16
CA PHE A 499 20.87 -18.42 25.54
C PHE A 499 21.90 -19.56 25.64
N LYS A 500 21.95 -20.27 26.77
CA LYS A 500 22.79 -21.48 26.90
C LYS A 500 22.39 -22.54 25.87
N ARG A 501 21.09 -22.78 25.71
CA ARG A 501 20.59 -23.73 24.69
C ARG A 501 20.95 -23.28 23.27
N SER A 502 20.85 -22.00 22.98
CA SER A 502 21.31 -21.45 21.69
C SER A 502 22.78 -21.72 21.43
N LEU A 503 23.66 -21.54 22.43
CA LEU A 503 25.10 -21.83 22.32
C LEU A 503 25.43 -23.31 22.21
N GLU A 504 24.67 -24.19 22.86
CA GLU A 504 24.82 -25.63 22.67
C GLU A 504 24.57 -26.03 21.21
N LEU A 505 23.56 -25.41 20.58
CA LEU A 505 23.18 -25.66 19.18
C LEU A 505 24.09 -24.93 18.18
N ASN A 506 24.57 -23.74 18.54
CA ASN A 506 25.51 -22.95 17.76
C ASN A 506 26.55 -22.26 18.67
N PRO A 507 27.72 -22.90 18.90
CA PRO A 507 28.77 -22.35 19.75
C PRO A 507 29.35 -21.01 19.27
N SER A 508 29.10 -20.63 18.01
CA SER A 508 29.56 -19.36 17.43
C SER A 508 28.59 -18.19 17.61
N ASN A 509 27.44 -18.40 18.27
CA ASN A 509 26.46 -17.35 18.51
C ASN A 509 26.98 -16.27 19.48
N LYS A 510 27.52 -15.18 18.91
CA LYS A 510 28.07 -14.07 19.68
C LYS A 510 27.02 -13.35 20.54
N ASN A 511 25.78 -13.26 20.05
CA ASN A 511 24.70 -12.57 20.76
C ASN A 511 24.39 -13.26 22.10
N ALA A 512 24.22 -14.57 22.08
CA ALA A 512 24.03 -15.37 23.30
C ALA A 512 25.19 -15.21 24.31
N VAL A 513 26.45 -15.16 23.84
CA VAL A 513 27.62 -14.92 24.71
C VAL A 513 27.52 -13.54 25.38
N GLU A 514 27.16 -12.51 24.62
CA GLU A 514 27.04 -11.15 25.13
C GLU A 514 25.91 -11.02 26.17
N TYR A 515 24.74 -11.58 25.90
CA TYR A 515 23.63 -11.55 26.85
C TYR A 515 23.92 -12.36 28.12
N LEU A 516 24.59 -13.51 28.03
CA LEU A 516 25.01 -14.28 29.21
C LEU A 516 25.97 -13.48 30.10
N LYS A 517 26.88 -12.69 29.52
CA LYS A 517 27.74 -11.77 30.30
C LYS A 517 26.93 -10.67 30.98
N LYS A 518 25.95 -10.07 30.29
CA LYS A 518 25.04 -9.08 30.88
C LYS A 518 24.26 -9.68 32.07
N LEU A 519 23.70 -10.88 31.89
CA LEU A 519 22.97 -11.60 32.93
C LEU A 519 23.84 -11.93 34.15
N GLN A 520 25.10 -12.33 33.94
CA GLN A 520 26.05 -12.56 35.04
C GLN A 520 26.33 -11.29 35.85
N SER A 521 26.48 -10.15 35.17
CA SER A 521 26.71 -8.87 35.85
C SER A 521 25.50 -8.42 36.69
N LEU A 522 24.28 -8.72 36.25
CA LEU A 522 23.04 -8.41 36.95
C LEU A 522 22.77 -9.31 38.17
N ALA A 523 23.36 -10.50 38.20
CA ALA A 523 23.25 -11.44 39.33
C ALA A 523 24.32 -11.22 40.41
N GLY A 524 25.36 -10.44 40.11
CA GLY A 524 26.52 -10.19 40.98
C GLY A 524 26.53 -8.83 41.69
N GLY A 525 25.48 -8.01 41.52
CA GLY A 525 25.25 -6.76 42.25
C GLY A 525 23.91 -6.82 42.96
#